data_AF-A0A2A2M5L5-F1
#
_entry.id   AF-A0A2A2M5L5-F1
#
_cell.length_a   1.000
_cell.length_b   1.000
_cell.length_c   1.000
_cell.angle_alpha   90.00
_cell.angle_beta   90.00
_cell.angle_gamma   90.00
#
_symmetry.space_group_name_H-M   'P 1'
#
loop_
_entity.id
_entity.type
_entity.pdbx_description
1 polymer ?
#
loop_
_entity_poly.entity_id
_entity_poly.type
_entity_poly.pdbx_seq_one_letter_code
_entity_poly.pdbx_strand_id
1 'polypeptide(L)'
;MVEAFGLDTHEPLVRLAAIVRGADTDRLDLAPEAAGLLAISLGLSRIHSDDHAQLEAGMAVYDALYRCCRDAQGEKHNWSSHQPTRGKVSA
;
A
#
# COMPACT_ATOMS: atom_id res chain seq x y z
N MET A 1 -3.47 11.24 -14.82
CA MET A 1 -3.37 11.97 -13.54
C MET A 1 -1.91 12.30 -13.25
N VAL A 2 -1.02 11.32 -13.04
CA VAL A 2 0.43 11.58 -12.84
C VAL A 2 1.15 12.18 -14.05
N GLU A 3 0.72 11.82 -15.27
CA GLU A 3 1.21 12.40 -16.53
C GLU A 3 1.01 13.91 -16.63
N ALA A 4 -0.10 14.44 -16.10
CA ALA A 4 -0.39 15.87 -16.10
C ALA A 4 0.64 16.68 -15.28
N PHE A 5 1.39 16.00 -14.42
CA PHE A 5 2.46 16.57 -13.59
C PHE A 5 3.87 16.14 -14.07
N GLY A 6 3.99 15.43 -15.19
CA GLY A 6 5.26 14.92 -15.70
C GLY A 6 5.91 13.84 -14.83
N LEU A 7 5.12 13.13 -14.03
CA LEU A 7 5.59 12.10 -13.08
C LEU A 7 5.38 10.67 -13.59
N ASP A 8 4.93 10.50 -14.83
CA ASP A 8 4.65 9.22 -15.49
C ASP A 8 5.91 8.36 -15.71
N THR A 9 7.10 8.96 -15.67
CA THR A 9 8.37 8.21 -15.72
C THR A 9 8.75 7.55 -14.40
N HIS A 10 8.08 7.90 -13.30
CA HIS A 10 8.35 7.35 -11.97
C HIS A 10 7.43 6.16 -11.67
N GLU A 11 7.85 4.98 -12.11
CA GLU A 11 7.09 3.72 -12.06
C GLU A 11 6.34 3.46 -10.72
N PRO A 12 6.94 3.64 -9.52
CA PRO A 12 6.19 3.48 -8.26
C PRO A 12 4.98 4.42 -8.12
N LEU A 13 5.06 5.64 -8.64
CA LEU A 13 3.94 6.60 -8.60
C LEU A 13 2.86 6.23 -9.62
N VAL A 14 3.25 5.69 -10.77
CA VAL A 14 2.29 5.16 -11.77
C VAL A 14 1.46 4.03 -11.17
N ARG A 15 2.10 3.10 -10.44
CA ARG A 15 1.41 2.01 -9.75
C ARG A 15 0.48 2.51 -8.65
N LEU A 16 0.98 3.39 -7.79
CA LEU A 16 0.17 3.98 -6.73
C LEU A 16 -1.06 4.70 -7.31
N ALA A 17 -0.88 5.43 -8.41
CA ALA A 17 -1.98 6.10 -9.09
C ALA A 17 -3.05 5.13 -9.62
N ALA A 18 -2.68 3.93 -10.08
CA ALA A 18 -3.63 2.90 -10.48
C ALA A 18 -4.45 2.38 -9.30
N ILE A 19 -3.81 2.16 -8.14
CA ILE A 19 -4.47 1.73 -6.90
C ILE A 19 -5.48 2.78 -6.44
N VAL A 20 -5.04 4.04 -6.33
CA VAL A 20 -5.90 5.17 -5.92
C VAL A 20 -7.06 5.34 -6.89
N ARG A 21 -6.79 5.30 -8.20
CA ARG A 21 -7.84 5.40 -9.23
C ARG A 21 -8.88 4.28 -9.11
N GLY A 22 -8.45 3.06 -8.82
CA GLY A 22 -9.34 1.91 -8.57
C GLY A 22 -10.27 2.17 -7.39
N ALA A 23 -9.72 2.61 -6.26
CA ALA A 23 -10.49 2.91 -5.06
C ALA A 23 -11.46 4.09 -5.27
N ASP A 24 -10.99 5.22 -5.80
CA ASP A 24 -11.76 6.46 -5.94
C ASP A 24 -12.92 6.36 -6.94
N THR A 25 -12.84 5.42 -7.89
CA THR A 25 -13.85 5.26 -8.94
C THR A 25 -14.61 3.95 -8.90
N ASP A 26 -14.49 3.22 -7.80
CA ASP A 26 -15.14 1.91 -7.58
C ASP A 26 -14.83 0.90 -8.71
N ARG A 27 -13.62 1.01 -9.27
CA ARG A 27 -13.07 0.12 -10.29
C ARG A 27 -12.01 -0.76 -9.65
N LEU A 28 -12.45 -1.59 -8.71
CA LEU A 28 -11.60 -2.41 -7.85
C LEU A 28 -10.79 -3.47 -8.62
N ASP A 29 -11.14 -3.70 -9.89
CA ASP A 29 -10.43 -4.54 -10.83
C ASP A 29 -9.12 -3.92 -11.38
N LEU A 30 -8.92 -2.60 -11.22
CA LEU A 30 -7.73 -1.91 -11.75
C LEU A 30 -6.42 -2.27 -11.02
N ALA A 31 -6.51 -2.61 -9.74
CA ALA A 31 -5.37 -3.10 -8.95
C ALA A 31 -5.89 -3.95 -7.79
N PRO A 32 -5.24 -5.08 -7.45
CA PRO A 32 -5.71 -5.95 -6.37
C PRO A 32 -5.78 -5.25 -5.00
N GLU A 33 -4.95 -4.23 -4.78
CA GLU A 33 -4.92 -3.43 -3.55
C GLU A 33 -6.06 -2.40 -3.45
N ALA A 34 -6.75 -2.09 -4.56
CA ALA A 34 -7.75 -1.01 -4.62
C ALA A 34 -8.92 -1.23 -3.64
N ALA A 35 -9.43 -2.47 -3.55
CA ALA A 35 -10.50 -2.82 -2.61
C ALA A 35 -10.06 -2.64 -1.15
N GLY A 36 -8.81 -2.96 -0.84
CA GLY A 36 -8.23 -2.77 0.49
C GLY A 36 -8.09 -1.29 0.84
N LEU A 37 -7.59 -0.48 -0.09
CA LEU A 37 -7.51 0.96 0.09
C LEU A 37 -8.89 1.59 0.32
N LEU A 38 -9.89 1.22 -0.48
CA LEU A 38 -11.27 1.69 -0.27
C LEU A 38 -11.80 1.35 1.12
N ALA A 39 -11.59 0.11 1.58
CA ALA A 39 -12.02 -0.32 2.90
C ALA A 39 -11.35 0.49 4.03
N ILE A 40 -10.05 0.75 3.92
CA ILE A 40 -9.30 1.58 4.87
C ILE A 40 -9.84 3.02 4.87
N SER A 41 -10.01 3.64 3.70
CA SER A 41 -10.52 5.01 3.56
C SER A 41 -11.91 5.19 4.17
N LEU A 42 -12.82 4.24 3.92
CA LEU A 42 -14.14 4.24 4.54
C LEU A 42 -14.04 4.10 6.07
N GLY A 43 -13.18 3.22 6.57
CA GLY A 43 -12.92 3.07 8.00
C GLY A 43 -12.40 4.36 8.64
N LEU A 44 -11.41 5.02 8.03
CA LEU A 44 -10.86 6.29 8.50
C LEU A 44 -11.92 7.38 8.58
N SER A 45 -12.82 7.47 7.59
CA SER A 45 -13.94 8.43 7.61
C SER A 45 -14.98 8.19 8.71
N ARG A 46 -15.01 6.98 9.29
CA ARG A 46 -15.87 6.66 10.44
C ARG A 46 -15.16 6.89 11.77
N ILE A 47 -13.84 6.82 11.80
CA ILE A 47 -13.02 7.10 12.98
C ILE A 47 -12.85 8.61 13.18
N HIS A 48 -12.64 9.36 12.09
CA HIS A 48 -12.35 10.78 12.12
C HIS A 48 -13.49 11.57 11.46
N SER A 49 -14.08 12.49 12.21
CA SER A 49 -15.06 13.47 11.67
C SER A 49 -14.40 14.78 11.23
N ASP A 50 -13.14 14.99 11.58
CA ASP A 50 -12.33 16.13 11.18
C ASP A 50 -11.45 15.73 9.99
N ASP A 51 -11.57 16.48 8.88
CA ASP A 51 -10.92 16.14 7.62
C ASP A 51 -9.39 16.22 7.71
N HIS A 52 -8.84 17.13 8.52
CA HIS A 52 -7.39 17.21 8.71
C HIS A 52 -6.88 16.01 9.51
N ALA A 53 -7.55 15.62 10.58
CA ALA A 53 -7.21 14.42 11.34
C ALA A 53 -7.28 13.15 10.46
N GLN A 54 -8.30 13.06 9.61
CA GLN A 54 -8.43 11.96 8.66
C GLN A 54 -7.30 11.95 7.62
N LEU A 55 -6.95 13.14 7.08
CA LEU A 55 -5.85 13.29 6.12
C LEU A 55 -4.53 12.84 6.74
N GLU A 56 -4.19 13.35 7.93
CA GLU A 56 -2.95 12.98 8.64
C GLU A 56 -2.86 11.47 8.89
N ALA A 57 -3.96 10.83 9.31
CA ALA A 57 -4.01 9.39 9.47
C ALA A 57 -3.84 8.64 8.13
N GLY A 58 -4.43 9.17 7.06
CA GLY A 58 -4.33 8.63 5.70
C GLY A 58 -2.94 8.75 5.09
N MET A 59 -2.16 9.79 5.42
CA MET A 59 -0.80 9.98 4.89
C MET A 59 0.11 8.77 5.17
N ALA A 60 0.02 8.19 6.37
CA ALA A 60 0.79 6.99 6.71
C ALA A 60 0.42 5.77 5.83
N VAL A 61 -0.84 5.65 5.43
CA VAL A 61 -1.32 4.59 4.52
C VAL A 61 -0.74 4.80 3.12
N TYR A 62 -0.75 6.04 2.61
CA TYR A 62 -0.17 6.36 1.31
C TYR A 62 1.36 6.17 1.30
N ASP A 63 2.06 6.52 2.38
CA ASP A 63 3.50 6.26 2.52
C ASP A 63 3.82 4.75 2.50
N ALA A 64 3.02 3.94 3.21
CA ALA A 64 3.17 2.49 3.21
C ALA A 64 2.89 1.88 1.83
N LEU A 65 1.82 2.31 1.15
CA LEU A 65 1.51 1.88 -0.20
C LEU A 65 2.61 2.30 -1.19
N TYR A 66 3.13 3.52 -1.08
CA TYR A 66 4.24 3.98 -1.91
C TYR A 66 5.50 3.11 -1.72
N ARG A 67 5.89 2.81 -0.47
CA ARG A 67 6.99 1.88 -0.17
C ARG A 67 6.71 0.49 -0.74
N CYS A 68 5.47 0.01 -0.62
CA CYS A 68 5.04 -1.24 -1.23
C CYS A 68 5.28 -1.21 -2.75
N CYS A 69 4.78 -0.19 -3.46
CA CYS A 69 4.95 -0.02 -4.91
C CYS A 69 6.41 0.13 -5.35
N ARG A 70 7.25 0.75 -4.52
CA ARG A 70 8.65 1.05 -4.85
C ARG A 70 9.56 -0.16 -4.69
N ASP A 71 9.47 -0.87 -3.57
CA ASP A 71 10.47 -1.90 -3.25
C ASP A 71 9.99 -3.08 -2.40
N ALA A 72 8.71 -3.16 -2.00
CA ALA A 72 8.20 -4.26 -1.17
C ALA A 72 7.28 -5.26 -1.90
N GLN A 73 6.96 -5.08 -3.19
CA GLN A 73 6.08 -5.98 -3.96
C GLN A 73 6.54 -7.45 -4.00
N GLY A 74 7.86 -7.70 -3.93
CA GLY A 74 8.44 -9.04 -4.04
C GLY A 74 8.50 -9.81 -2.72
N GLU A 75 8.24 -9.14 -1.59
CA GLU A 75 8.32 -9.76 -0.28
C GLU A 75 7.07 -10.60 -0.02
N LYS A 76 7.25 -11.92 -0.05
CA LYS A 76 6.22 -12.84 0.42
C LYS A 76 6.42 -12.98 1.92
N HIS A 77 5.45 -12.52 2.71
CA HIS A 77 5.38 -12.83 4.14
C HIS A 77 5.10 -14.33 4.34
N ASN A 78 6.11 -15.16 4.09
CA ASN A 78 6.10 -16.57 4.44
C ASN A 78 6.51 -16.71 5.90
N TRP A 79 5.58 -17.14 6.73
CA TRP A 79 5.80 -17.34 8.17
C TRP A 79 6.95 -18.32 8.50
N SER A 80 7.46 -19.07 7.51
CA SER A 80 8.46 -20.13 7.66
C SER A 80 9.92 -19.69 7.88
N SER A 81 10.24 -18.39 7.94
CA SER A 81 11.62 -17.91 8.14
C SER A 81 12.14 -17.93 9.59
N HIS A 82 11.31 -18.31 10.57
CA HIS A 82 11.66 -18.31 12.00
C HIS A 82 12.12 -19.66 12.57
N GLN A 83 12.64 -20.60 11.78
CA GLN A 83 13.32 -21.75 12.37
C GLN A 83 14.77 -21.40 12.68
N PRO A 84 15.16 -21.21 13.96
CA PRO A 84 16.57 -21.04 14.30
C PRO A 84 17.30 -22.30 13.88
N THR A 85 18.33 -22.14 13.04
CA THR A 85 19.21 -23.23 12.60
C THR A 85 19.77 -23.89 13.85
N ARG A 86 19.30 -25.10 14.18
CA ARG A 86 19.83 -25.87 15.31
C ARG A 86 21.24 -26.29 14.90
N GLY A 87 22.24 -25.49 15.32
CA GLY A 87 23.64 -25.78 15.08
C GLY A 87 23.94 -27.21 15.51
N LYS A 88 24.43 -28.03 14.57
CA LYS A 88 24.91 -29.38 14.89
C LYS A 88 26.10 -29.21 15.82
N VAL A 89 25.91 -29.53 17.11
CA VAL A 89 27.02 -29.73 18.03
C VAL A 89 27.63 -31.09 17.68
N SER A 90 28.78 -31.07 17.01
CA SER A 90 29.60 -32.27 16.83
C SER A 90 30.26 -32.60 18.17
N ALA A 91 30.15 -33.86 18.57
CA ALA A 91 30.83 -34.46 19.73
C ALA A 91 32.28 -34.86 19.38
#